data_AF-A0A7W1FXD0-F1
#
_entry.id   AF-A0A7W1FXD0-F1
#
_cell.length_a   1.000
_cell.length_b   1.000
_cell.length_c   1.000
_cell.angle_alpha   90.00
_cell.angle_beta   90.00
_cell.angle_gamma   90.00
#
_symmetry.space_group_name_H-M   'P 1'
#
loop_
_entity.id
_entity.type
_entity.pdbx_description
1 polymer ?
#
loop_
_entity_poly.entity_id
_entity_poly.type
_entity_poly.pdbx_seq_one_letter_code
_entity_poly.pdbx_strand_id
1 'polypeptide(L)'
;HIVAAKYNIRYIISGGNFATEGILPKCWHYNAKDITYFKYIQKTFGNKKIKNFPLFGFLQEMYHKLVKKMKIIYLLNYIPYSKNEAMEILTNELDWRYYGGKHYESKYTGFIQSYYLFNKFAIDYRRATFASQICAGAVTRTQALKELEKPPYDESKAQLEKEYIAKKLGISLDEFEKIIHSPAKWYRHYPNNEKWLSFIYDTYRRLFKKEKLGNF
;
A
#
# COMPACT_ATOMS: atom_id res chain seq x y z
N HIS A 1 -11.37 -12.18 -1.33
CA HIS A 1 -12.08 -12.77 -2.48
C HIS A 1 -11.96 -14.29 -2.51
N ILE A 2 -10.77 -14.88 -2.72
CA ILE A 2 -10.60 -16.35 -2.83
C ILE A 2 -11.23 -17.11 -1.65
N VAL A 3 -10.86 -16.75 -0.42
CA VAL A 3 -11.41 -17.36 0.81
C VAL A 3 -12.93 -17.17 0.88
N ALA A 4 -13.41 -15.95 0.67
CA ALA A 4 -14.84 -15.67 0.64
C ALA A 4 -15.59 -16.52 -0.40
N ALA A 5 -14.98 -16.77 -1.58
CA ALA A 5 -15.57 -17.61 -2.62
C ALA A 5 -15.68 -19.07 -2.18
N LYS A 6 -14.66 -19.60 -1.51
CA LYS A 6 -14.65 -20.96 -0.94
C LYS A 6 -15.81 -21.19 0.02
N TYR A 7 -16.16 -20.17 0.81
CA TYR A 7 -17.23 -20.26 1.82
C TYR A 7 -18.54 -19.61 1.36
N ASN A 8 -18.69 -19.28 0.07
CA ASN A 8 -19.87 -18.60 -0.49
C ASN A 8 -20.26 -17.29 0.23
N ILE A 9 -19.27 -16.59 0.77
CA ILE A 9 -19.44 -15.31 1.47
C ILE A 9 -19.49 -14.18 0.44
N ARG A 10 -20.59 -13.43 0.44
CA ARG A 10 -20.80 -12.28 -0.47
C ARG A 10 -20.26 -10.96 0.08
N TYR A 11 -20.13 -10.83 1.40
CA TYR A 11 -19.75 -9.58 2.05
C TYR A 11 -18.43 -9.73 2.79
N ILE A 12 -17.49 -8.84 2.49
CA ILE A 12 -16.17 -8.78 3.13
C ILE A 12 -16.10 -7.47 3.89
N ILE A 13 -15.85 -7.52 5.19
CA ILE A 13 -15.64 -6.31 6.00
C ILE A 13 -14.16 -5.92 5.87
N SER A 14 -13.89 -4.63 5.70
CA SER A 14 -12.54 -4.06 5.65
C SER A 14 -12.41 -2.89 6.64
N GLY A 15 -11.26 -2.82 7.30
CA GLY A 15 -10.86 -1.69 8.15
C GLY A 15 -10.26 -0.50 7.38
N GLY A 16 -10.25 -0.53 6.04
CA GLY A 16 -9.85 0.63 5.25
C GLY A 16 -10.81 1.80 5.46
N ASN A 17 -10.29 3.02 5.49
CA ASN A 17 -11.10 4.22 5.70
C ASN A 17 -10.51 5.45 5.02
N PHE A 18 -11.35 6.44 4.72
CA PHE A 18 -10.91 7.69 4.09
C PHE A 18 -10.28 8.67 5.08
N ALA A 19 -10.64 8.61 6.37
CA ALA A 19 -10.18 9.55 7.39
C ALA A 19 -8.65 9.49 7.61
N THR A 20 -8.03 8.31 7.48
CA THR A 20 -6.58 8.13 7.66
C THR A 20 -5.82 7.77 6.38
N GLU A 21 -6.51 7.28 5.33
CA GLU A 21 -5.87 6.76 4.11
C GLU A 21 -6.55 7.17 2.80
N GLY A 22 -7.40 8.22 2.83
CA GLY A 22 -8.17 8.62 1.66
C GLY A 22 -7.36 9.22 0.51
N ILE A 23 -6.20 9.81 0.81
CA ILE A 23 -5.33 10.46 -0.17
C ILE A 23 -4.03 9.68 -0.29
N LEU A 24 -3.75 9.14 -1.48
CA LEU A 24 -2.48 8.53 -1.86
C LEU A 24 -2.13 8.90 -3.31
N PRO A 25 -0.97 9.54 -3.58
CA PRO A 25 -0.58 9.87 -4.94
C PRO A 25 -0.45 8.62 -5.82
N LYS A 26 -1.21 8.58 -6.91
CA LYS A 26 -1.23 7.42 -7.84
C LYS A 26 0.14 7.07 -8.41
N CYS A 27 1.03 8.06 -8.55
CA CYS A 27 2.36 7.85 -9.11
C CYS A 27 3.31 7.10 -8.17
N TRP A 28 3.02 6.99 -6.87
CA TRP A 28 3.93 6.37 -5.90
C TRP A 28 3.97 4.86 -6.01
N HIS A 29 2.86 4.24 -6.41
CA HIS A 29 2.73 2.80 -6.49
C HIS A 29 2.01 2.36 -7.74
N TYR A 30 2.15 1.07 -8.04
CA TYR A 30 1.39 0.43 -9.09
C TYR A 30 0.56 -0.72 -8.55
N ASN A 31 -0.33 -1.23 -9.40
CA ASN A 31 -1.31 -2.19 -8.99
C ASN A 31 -0.70 -3.56 -8.68
N ALA A 32 -0.80 -3.98 -7.42
CA ALA A 32 -0.32 -5.29 -6.96
C ALA A 32 -1.02 -6.49 -7.64
N LYS A 33 -2.16 -6.27 -8.32
CA LYS A 33 -2.91 -7.31 -9.04
C LYS A 33 -2.52 -7.42 -10.52
N ASP A 34 -1.52 -6.66 -10.95
CA ASP A 34 -1.01 -6.80 -12.31
C ASP A 34 -0.10 -8.03 -12.44
N ILE A 35 -0.71 -9.12 -12.92
CA ILE A 35 -0.01 -10.38 -13.19
C ILE A 35 1.04 -10.24 -14.29
N THR A 36 0.87 -9.33 -15.27
CA THR A 36 1.87 -9.11 -16.33
C THR A 36 3.13 -8.54 -15.73
N TYR A 37 3.00 -7.50 -14.89
CA TYR A 37 4.12 -6.90 -14.18
C TYR A 37 4.82 -7.93 -13.27
N PHE A 38 4.06 -8.66 -12.45
CA PHE A 38 4.60 -9.69 -11.58
C PHE A 38 5.39 -10.77 -12.35
N LYS A 39 4.80 -11.32 -13.43
CA LYS A 39 5.44 -12.36 -14.24
C LYS A 39 6.70 -11.85 -14.92
N TYR A 40 6.71 -10.60 -15.38
CA TYR A 40 7.89 -10.00 -16.00
C TYR A 40 9.05 -9.88 -15.01
N ILE A 41 8.79 -9.32 -13.81
CA ILE A 41 9.81 -9.19 -12.76
C ILE A 41 10.37 -10.56 -12.37
N GLN A 42 9.49 -11.53 -12.15
CA GLN A 42 9.92 -12.88 -11.78
C GLN A 42 10.71 -13.58 -12.90
N LYS A 43 10.31 -13.42 -14.16
CA LYS A 43 11.02 -14.01 -15.31
C LYS A 43 12.42 -13.40 -15.50
N THR A 44 12.54 -12.09 -15.27
CA THR A 44 13.75 -11.32 -15.59
C THR A 44 14.76 -11.30 -14.44
N PHE A 45 14.27 -11.17 -13.21
CA PHE A 45 15.10 -10.96 -12.01
C PHE A 45 14.95 -12.07 -10.96
N GLY A 46 14.06 -13.03 -11.16
CA GLY A 46 13.81 -14.09 -10.19
C GLY A 46 14.84 -15.22 -10.27
N ASN A 47 15.45 -15.56 -9.13
CA ASN A 47 16.47 -16.63 -9.06
C ASN A 47 15.90 -18.04 -8.82
N LYS A 48 14.61 -18.15 -8.48
CA LYS A 48 13.95 -19.43 -8.15
C LYS A 48 12.57 -19.50 -8.78
N LYS A 49 12.20 -20.65 -9.34
CA LYS A 49 10.84 -20.88 -9.85
C LYS A 49 9.82 -20.84 -8.70
N ILE A 50 8.83 -19.97 -8.82
CA ILE A 50 7.70 -19.92 -7.88
C ILE A 50 6.77 -21.10 -8.18
N LYS A 51 6.74 -22.09 -7.28
CA LYS A 51 5.86 -23.27 -7.41
C LYS A 51 4.42 -22.94 -7.03
N ASN A 52 4.24 -22.35 -5.84
CA ASN A 52 2.94 -22.02 -5.27
C ASN A 52 2.91 -20.54 -4.89
N PHE A 53 2.15 -19.74 -5.63
CA PHE A 53 1.82 -18.36 -5.25
C PHE A 53 0.39 -18.06 -5.67
N PRO A 54 -0.46 -17.53 -4.77
CA PRO A 54 -1.87 -17.28 -5.06
C PRO A 54 -2.01 -16.05 -5.96
N LEU A 55 -1.74 -16.22 -7.26
CA LEU A 55 -1.90 -15.16 -8.25
C LEU A 55 -3.36 -14.73 -8.34
N PHE A 56 -3.61 -13.47 -8.02
CA PHE A 56 -4.94 -12.85 -8.08
C PHE A 56 -4.90 -11.59 -8.95
N GLY A 57 -5.43 -11.71 -10.16
CA GLY A 57 -5.40 -10.64 -11.17
C GLY A 57 -6.76 -10.00 -11.41
N PHE A 58 -6.79 -8.99 -12.29
CA PHE A 58 -7.98 -8.21 -12.61
C PHE A 58 -9.16 -9.05 -13.11
N LEU A 59 -8.93 -10.05 -13.96
CA LEU A 59 -10.01 -10.92 -14.47
C LEU A 59 -10.66 -11.72 -13.35
N GLN A 60 -9.86 -12.24 -12.42
CA GLN A 60 -10.38 -12.94 -11.25
C GLN A 60 -11.14 -11.97 -10.35
N GLU A 61 -10.59 -10.78 -10.09
CA GLU A 61 -11.29 -9.75 -9.32
C GLU A 61 -12.65 -9.40 -9.92
N MET A 62 -12.69 -9.19 -11.24
CA MET A 62 -13.91 -8.86 -11.97
C MET A 62 -14.93 -9.98 -11.90
N TYR A 63 -14.52 -11.24 -12.06
CA TYR A 63 -15.40 -12.40 -11.87
C TYR A 63 -16.03 -12.43 -10.48
N HIS A 64 -15.23 -12.22 -9.43
CA HIS A 64 -15.75 -12.23 -8.06
C HIS A 64 -16.71 -11.06 -7.78
N LYS A 65 -16.41 -9.87 -8.31
CA LYS A 65 -17.26 -8.68 -8.11
C LYS A 65 -18.55 -8.75 -8.93
N LEU A 66 -18.48 -9.12 -10.20
CA LEU A 66 -19.62 -9.06 -11.12
C LEU A 66 -20.46 -10.33 -11.10
N VAL A 67 -19.83 -11.51 -11.18
CA VAL A 67 -20.54 -12.80 -11.26
C VAL A 67 -20.90 -13.30 -9.87
N LYS A 68 -19.94 -13.33 -8.94
CA LYS A 68 -20.20 -13.73 -7.54
C LYS A 68 -20.83 -12.64 -6.69
N LYS A 69 -21.03 -11.43 -7.25
CA LYS A 69 -21.65 -10.27 -6.61
C LYS A 69 -21.03 -9.93 -5.25
N MET A 70 -19.73 -10.15 -5.10
CA MET A 70 -19.02 -9.87 -3.85
C MET A 70 -18.88 -8.37 -3.62
N LYS A 71 -19.12 -7.94 -2.37
CA LYS A 71 -19.03 -6.55 -1.95
C LYS A 71 -18.08 -6.41 -0.76
N ILE A 72 -17.21 -5.42 -0.81
CA ILE A 72 -16.38 -5.02 0.33
C ILE A 72 -17.10 -3.87 1.04
N ILE A 73 -17.32 -4.01 2.34
CA ILE A 73 -17.95 -3.02 3.19
C ILE A 73 -16.86 -2.38 4.07
N TYR A 74 -16.73 -1.06 3.99
CA TYR A 74 -15.79 -0.28 4.78
C TYR A 74 -16.53 0.38 5.94
N LEU A 75 -16.74 -0.37 7.03
CA LEU A 75 -17.59 0.07 8.15
C LEU A 75 -17.14 1.40 8.76
N LEU A 76 -15.83 1.64 8.81
CA LEU A 76 -15.25 2.85 9.36
C LEU A 76 -15.59 4.13 8.57
N ASN A 77 -16.07 4.01 7.33
CA ASN A 77 -16.54 5.17 6.56
C ASN A 77 -18.00 5.57 6.88
N TYR A 78 -18.71 4.80 7.71
CA TYR A 78 -20.08 5.08 8.11
C TYR A 78 -20.17 5.74 9.50
N ILE A 79 -19.04 6.00 10.13
CA ILE A 79 -18.93 6.64 11.45
C ILE A 79 -17.88 7.76 11.38
N PRO A 80 -17.92 8.75 12.30
CA PRO A 80 -16.86 9.74 12.45
C PRO A 80 -15.60 9.09 13.06
N TYR A 81 -14.90 8.28 12.26
CA TYR A 81 -13.76 7.50 12.74
C TYR A 81 -12.57 8.39 13.14
N SER A 82 -12.17 8.30 14.40
CA SER A 82 -10.95 8.91 14.94
C SER A 82 -9.92 7.83 15.25
N LYS A 83 -8.72 7.96 14.66
CA LYS A 83 -7.61 7.02 14.93
C LYS A 83 -7.18 7.08 16.40
N ASN A 84 -7.20 8.26 17.00
CA ASN A 84 -6.72 8.45 18.37
C ASN A 84 -7.67 7.77 19.36
N GLU A 85 -8.97 8.00 19.23
CA GLU A 85 -10.00 7.31 20.03
C GLU A 85 -9.93 5.80 19.84
N ALA A 86 -9.75 5.33 18.60
CA ALA A 86 -9.59 3.90 18.35
C ALA A 86 -8.36 3.32 19.06
N MET A 87 -7.22 4.01 19.05
CA MET A 87 -6.03 3.56 19.78
C MET A 87 -6.25 3.54 21.30
N GLU A 88 -6.95 4.54 21.86
CA GLU A 88 -7.28 4.58 23.29
C GLU A 88 -8.15 3.40 23.71
N ILE A 89 -9.21 3.11 22.96
CA ILE A 89 -10.08 1.94 23.19
C ILE A 89 -9.26 0.65 23.11
N LEU A 90 -8.45 0.49 22.05
CA LEU A 90 -7.63 -0.71 21.87
C LEU A 90 -6.64 -0.91 23.03
N THR A 91 -6.02 0.17 23.51
CA THR A 91 -5.05 0.11 24.62
C THR A 91 -5.72 -0.14 25.97
N ASN A 92 -6.86 0.50 26.24
CA ASN A 92 -7.53 0.42 27.53
C ASN A 92 -8.37 -0.85 27.69
N GLU A 93 -8.94 -1.37 26.60
CA GLU A 93 -9.93 -2.45 26.66
C GLU A 93 -9.42 -3.77 26.09
N LEU A 94 -8.44 -3.75 25.17
CA LEU A 94 -8.02 -4.94 24.41
C LEU A 94 -6.53 -5.28 24.53
N ASP A 95 -5.83 -4.74 25.54
CA ASP A 95 -4.40 -4.96 25.81
C ASP A 95 -3.48 -4.66 24.59
N TRP A 96 -3.93 -3.79 23.69
CA TRP A 96 -3.18 -3.47 22.49
C TRP A 96 -2.01 -2.54 22.78
N ARG A 97 -0.85 -2.87 22.21
CA ARG A 97 0.39 -2.11 22.34
C ARG A 97 0.71 -1.32 21.08
N TYR A 98 0.99 -0.04 21.25
CA TYR A 98 1.39 0.83 20.14
C TYR A 98 2.80 0.50 19.64
N TYR A 99 2.96 0.30 18.34
CA TYR A 99 4.22 -0.08 17.70
C TYR A 99 5.11 1.12 17.28
N GLY A 100 4.74 2.35 17.65
CA GLY A 100 5.52 3.55 17.38
C GLY A 100 5.37 4.14 15.96
N GLY A 101 4.47 3.60 15.13
CA GLY A 101 4.27 4.10 13.77
C GLY A 101 3.19 3.37 12.98
N LYS A 102 2.89 3.86 11.78
CA LYS A 102 1.95 3.21 10.85
C LYS A 102 2.65 2.01 10.18
N HIS A 103 2.03 0.83 10.23
CA HIS A 103 2.54 -0.44 9.72
C HIS A 103 3.79 -1.02 10.42
N TYR A 104 4.09 -0.55 11.63
CA TYR A 104 5.29 -0.96 12.38
C TYR A 104 5.12 -2.32 13.06
N GLU A 105 3.95 -2.94 12.98
CA GLU A 105 3.73 -4.36 13.29
C GLU A 105 4.57 -5.28 12.37
N SER A 106 4.89 -4.82 11.15
CA SER A 106 5.74 -5.49 10.20
C SER A 106 7.04 -4.72 10.04
N LYS A 107 8.15 -5.29 10.51
CA LYS A 107 9.50 -4.70 10.31
C LYS A 107 9.77 -4.36 8.84
N TYR A 108 9.34 -5.23 7.93
CA TYR A 108 9.53 -5.00 6.49
C TYR A 108 8.68 -3.82 5.99
N THR A 109 7.39 -3.78 6.32
CA THR A 109 6.49 -2.72 5.82
C THR A 109 6.85 -1.37 6.42
N GLY A 110 7.14 -1.35 7.72
CA GLY A 110 7.64 -0.17 8.44
C GLY A 110 8.89 0.38 7.75
N PHE A 111 9.93 -0.45 7.56
CA PHE A 111 11.17 -0.07 6.89
C PHE A 111 10.94 0.44 5.46
N ILE A 112 10.07 -0.23 4.68
CA ILE A 112 9.81 0.20 3.31
C ILE A 112 9.20 1.61 3.28
N GLN A 113 8.20 1.89 4.12
CA GLN A 113 7.52 3.18 4.13
C GLN A 113 8.32 4.30 4.81
N SER A 114 9.10 3.98 5.83
CA SER A 114 9.89 4.96 6.57
C SER A 114 11.24 5.22 5.91
N TYR A 115 12.01 4.19 5.55
CA TYR A 115 13.39 4.37 5.09
C TYR A 115 13.55 4.22 3.57
N TYR A 116 13.13 3.09 3.01
CA TYR A 116 13.43 2.74 1.62
C TYR A 116 12.79 3.71 0.62
N LEU A 117 11.49 3.97 0.75
CA LEU A 117 10.78 4.90 -0.14
C LEU A 117 11.27 6.34 0.02
N PHE A 118 11.62 6.74 1.25
CA PHE A 118 12.15 8.07 1.55
C PHE A 118 13.51 8.27 0.87
N ASN A 119 14.49 7.40 1.15
CA ASN A 119 15.85 7.57 0.66
C ASN A 119 16.02 7.26 -0.84
N LYS A 120 15.34 6.24 -1.36
CA LYS A 120 15.53 5.81 -2.75
C LYS A 120 14.61 6.51 -3.75
N PHE A 121 13.38 6.83 -3.35
CA PHE A 121 12.36 7.38 -4.25
C PHE A 121 11.98 8.83 -3.91
N ALA A 122 12.54 9.41 -2.85
CA ALA A 122 12.14 10.72 -2.32
C ALA A 122 10.64 10.78 -2.00
N ILE A 123 10.07 9.66 -1.54
CA ILE A 123 8.66 9.54 -1.16
C ILE A 123 8.56 9.51 0.37
N ASP A 124 7.94 10.54 0.94
CA ASP A 124 7.54 10.53 2.35
C ASP A 124 6.06 10.14 2.48
N TYR A 125 5.81 8.91 2.92
CA TYR A 125 4.47 8.34 3.07
C TYR A 125 3.58 9.10 4.07
N ARG A 126 4.20 9.83 5.02
CA ARG A 126 3.48 10.65 6.00
C ARG A 126 2.74 11.79 5.32
N ARG A 127 3.21 12.31 4.18
CA ARG A 127 2.51 13.39 3.44
C ARG A 127 1.11 12.97 2.98
N ALA A 128 0.97 11.74 2.48
CA ALA A 128 -0.32 11.18 2.08
C ALA A 128 -1.26 10.98 3.30
N THR A 129 -0.69 10.49 4.40
CA THR A 129 -1.42 10.28 5.66
C THR A 129 -1.90 11.62 6.25
N PHE A 130 -1.00 12.60 6.40
CA PHE A 130 -1.34 13.93 6.91
C PHE A 130 -2.29 14.68 6.00
N ALA A 131 -2.18 14.55 4.67
CA ALA A 131 -3.17 15.14 3.76
C ALA A 131 -4.59 14.62 4.05
N SER A 132 -4.73 13.30 4.25
CA SER A 132 -6.02 12.69 4.61
C SER A 132 -6.52 13.21 5.96
N GLN A 133 -5.65 13.29 6.97
CA GLN A 133 -5.98 13.76 8.31
C GLN A 133 -6.33 15.25 8.38
N ILE A 134 -5.69 16.09 7.56
CA ILE A 134 -6.04 17.51 7.42
C ILE A 134 -7.44 17.64 6.84
N CYS A 135 -7.75 16.89 5.77
CA CYS A 135 -9.10 16.87 5.19
C CYS A 135 -10.16 16.35 6.16
N ALA A 136 -9.78 15.46 7.08
CA ALA A 136 -10.65 14.96 8.14
C ALA A 136 -10.72 15.88 9.38
N GLY A 137 -9.98 16.99 9.41
CA GLY A 137 -9.94 17.92 10.55
C GLY A 137 -9.17 17.42 11.78
N ALA A 138 -8.47 16.28 11.68
CA ALA A 138 -7.77 15.66 12.81
C ALA A 138 -6.43 16.33 13.16
N VAL A 139 -5.77 16.96 12.17
CA VAL A 139 -4.47 17.62 12.33
C VAL A 139 -4.45 18.90 11.51
N THR A 140 -3.86 19.97 12.04
CA THR A 140 -3.66 21.21 11.28
C THR A 140 -2.49 21.08 10.30
N ARG A 141 -2.52 21.85 9.20
CA ARG A 141 -1.39 21.90 8.26
C ARG A 141 -0.07 22.26 8.94
N THR A 142 -0.10 23.19 9.88
CA THR A 142 1.10 23.64 10.62
C THR A 142 1.71 22.52 11.45
N GLN A 143 0.88 21.77 12.19
CA GLN A 143 1.34 20.60 12.96
C GLN A 143 1.93 19.53 12.03
N ALA A 144 1.24 19.21 10.93
CA ALA A 144 1.72 18.23 9.97
C ALA A 144 3.08 18.62 9.36
N LEU A 145 3.27 19.90 8.99
CA LEU A 145 4.54 20.38 8.47
C LEU A 145 5.67 20.28 9.49
N LYS A 146 5.40 20.63 10.76
CA LYS A 146 6.37 20.50 11.85
C LYS A 146 6.82 19.04 12.06
N GLU A 147 5.89 18.08 11.99
CA GLU A 147 6.23 16.65 12.08
C GLU A 147 7.06 16.15 10.88
N LEU A 148 6.86 16.75 9.71
CA LEU A 148 7.59 16.39 8.49
C LEU A 148 9.02 16.96 8.43
N GLU A 149 9.38 17.90 9.30
CA GLU A 149 10.76 18.45 9.39
C GLU A 149 11.77 17.37 9.80
N LYS A 150 11.34 16.40 10.60
CA LYS A 150 12.17 15.27 11.02
C LYS A 150 12.06 14.11 10.02
N PRO A 151 13.12 13.31 9.82
CA PRO A 151 13.03 12.12 8.99
C PRO A 151 11.97 11.14 9.55
N PRO A 152 11.34 10.32 8.69
CA PRO A 152 10.32 9.35 9.10
C PRO A 152 10.85 8.13 9.87
N TYR A 153 12.15 8.10 10.18
CA TYR A 153 12.83 6.96 10.78
C TYR A 153 13.93 7.43 11.72
N ASP A 154 14.32 6.53 12.62
CA ASP A 154 15.53 6.65 13.44
C ASP A 154 16.68 5.89 12.75
N GLU A 155 17.86 6.51 12.65
CA GLU A 155 19.01 5.95 11.93
C GLU A 155 19.49 4.63 12.56
N SER A 156 19.55 4.55 13.90
CA SER A 156 20.00 3.35 14.60
C SER A 156 19.04 2.17 14.37
N LYS A 157 17.73 2.44 14.41
CA LYS A 157 16.69 1.45 14.09
C LYS A 157 16.74 1.04 12.62
N ALA A 158 16.90 1.98 11.70
CA ALA A 158 16.98 1.70 10.27
C ALA A 158 18.18 0.79 9.95
N GLN A 159 19.31 0.99 10.62
CA GLN A 159 20.48 0.12 10.47
C GLN A 159 20.18 -1.33 10.86
N LEU A 160 19.57 -1.55 12.03
CA LEU A 160 19.17 -2.89 12.48
C LEU A 160 18.12 -3.54 11.56
N GLU A 161 17.20 -2.73 11.02
CA GLU A 161 16.21 -3.21 10.06
C GLU A 161 16.84 -3.60 8.71
N LYS A 162 17.86 -2.85 8.22
CA LYS A 162 18.62 -3.21 7.02
C LYS A 162 19.30 -4.56 7.17
N GLU A 163 19.99 -4.79 8.28
CA GLU A 163 20.65 -6.08 8.58
C GLU A 163 19.64 -7.23 8.63
N TYR A 164 18.51 -7.02 9.33
CA TYR A 164 17.45 -8.00 9.43
C TYR A 164 16.85 -8.34 8.06
N ILE A 165 16.54 -7.33 7.24
CA ILE A 165 15.92 -7.51 5.93
C ILE A 165 16.90 -8.14 4.94
N ALA A 166 18.14 -7.69 4.87
CA ALA A 166 19.18 -8.29 4.01
C ALA A 166 19.33 -9.79 4.30
N LYS A 167 19.42 -10.16 5.59
CA LYS A 167 19.45 -11.56 6.04
C LYS A 167 18.21 -12.34 5.60
N LYS A 168 17.00 -11.76 5.70
CA LYS A 168 15.75 -12.41 5.29
C LYS A 168 15.61 -12.56 3.77
N LEU A 169 16.18 -11.63 3.00
CA LEU A 169 16.24 -11.70 1.54
C LEU A 169 17.35 -12.63 1.04
N GLY A 170 18.31 -12.99 1.90
CA GLY A 170 19.42 -13.87 1.56
C GLY A 170 20.53 -13.19 0.78
N ILE A 171 20.73 -11.88 0.99
CA ILE A 171 21.77 -11.06 0.38
C ILE A 171 22.66 -10.43 1.46
N SER A 172 23.86 -9.98 1.10
CA SER A 172 24.73 -9.27 2.05
C SER A 172 24.18 -7.87 2.35
N LEU A 173 24.59 -7.31 3.50
CA LEU A 173 24.25 -5.92 3.84
C LEU A 173 24.78 -4.95 2.77
N ASP A 174 26.01 -5.14 2.30
CA ASP A 174 26.61 -4.32 1.25
C ASP A 174 25.83 -4.36 -0.06
N GLU A 175 25.32 -5.53 -0.45
CA GLU A 175 24.46 -5.66 -1.63
C GLU A 175 23.14 -4.91 -1.43
N PHE A 176 22.54 -5.02 -0.25
CA PHE A 176 21.30 -4.31 0.06
C PHE A 176 21.50 -2.79 0.06
N GLU A 177 22.62 -2.30 0.61
CA GLU A 177 22.99 -0.88 0.57
C GLU A 177 23.17 -0.38 -0.87
N LYS A 178 23.86 -1.15 -1.72
CA LYS A 178 23.97 -0.84 -3.15
C LYS A 178 22.60 -0.78 -3.83
N ILE A 179 21.69 -1.68 -3.48
CA ILE A 179 20.30 -1.64 -3.98
C ILE A 179 19.63 -0.34 -3.55
N ILE A 180 19.72 0.07 -2.28
CA ILE A 180 19.08 1.28 -1.77
C ILE A 180 19.60 2.53 -2.50
N HIS A 181 20.93 2.65 -2.66
CA HIS A 181 21.57 3.83 -3.25
C HIS A 181 21.58 3.84 -4.79
N SER A 182 21.25 2.72 -5.44
CA SER A 182 21.12 2.69 -6.90
C SER A 182 19.94 3.56 -7.39
N PRO A 183 19.96 4.03 -8.65
CA PRO A 183 18.86 4.78 -9.23
C PRO A 183 17.50 4.08 -9.08
N ALA A 184 16.47 4.84 -8.71
CA ALA A 184 15.12 4.32 -8.53
C ALA A 184 14.53 3.83 -9.86
N LYS A 185 14.09 2.57 -9.89
CA LYS A 185 13.35 2.00 -11.04
C LYS A 185 11.87 1.93 -10.72
N TRP A 186 11.09 2.67 -11.49
CA TRP A 186 9.63 2.69 -11.43
C TRP A 186 8.99 1.56 -12.24
N TYR A 187 7.77 1.17 -11.86
CA TYR A 187 6.97 0.14 -12.55
C TYR A 187 6.78 0.42 -14.05
N ARG A 188 6.80 1.70 -14.46
CA ARG A 188 6.68 2.14 -15.86
C ARG A 188 7.87 1.76 -16.74
N HIS A 189 9.01 1.42 -16.13
CA HIS A 189 10.18 0.92 -16.87
C HIS A 189 10.05 -0.57 -17.24
N TYR A 190 8.95 -1.22 -16.85
CA TYR A 190 8.74 -2.63 -17.05
C TYR A 190 7.37 -2.90 -17.68
N PRO A 191 7.23 -3.96 -18.49
CA PRO A 191 5.95 -4.37 -19.04
C PRO A 191 4.88 -4.55 -17.97
N ASN A 192 3.76 -3.88 -18.17
CA ASN A 192 2.61 -3.88 -17.29
C ASN A 192 1.33 -3.57 -18.09
N ASN A 193 0.18 -3.71 -17.47
CA ASN A 193 -1.15 -3.51 -18.05
C ASN A 193 -1.71 -2.10 -17.84
N GLU A 194 -0.94 -1.11 -17.35
CA GLU A 194 -1.42 0.24 -17.02
C GLU A 194 -2.13 0.88 -18.21
N LYS A 195 -1.49 0.87 -19.40
CA LYS A 195 -2.05 1.45 -20.63
C LYS A 195 -3.34 0.77 -21.07
N TRP A 196 -3.35 -0.57 -21.04
CA TRP A 196 -4.52 -1.35 -21.46
C TRP A 196 -5.70 -1.16 -20.51
N LEU A 197 -5.44 -1.15 -19.21
CA LEU A 197 -6.46 -0.88 -18.20
C LEU A 197 -6.97 0.55 -18.30
N SER A 198 -6.08 1.55 -18.49
CA SER A 198 -6.51 2.94 -18.72
C SER A 198 -7.48 3.03 -19.88
N PHE A 199 -7.16 2.40 -21.01
CA PHE A 199 -8.03 2.38 -22.18
C PHE A 199 -9.42 1.79 -21.86
N ILE A 200 -9.48 0.66 -21.12
CA ILE A 200 -10.75 0.05 -20.72
C ILE A 200 -11.56 0.99 -19.82
N TYR A 201 -10.92 1.57 -18.80
CA TYR A 201 -11.59 2.47 -17.87
C TYR A 201 -12.04 3.78 -18.52
N ASP A 202 -11.23 4.36 -19.41
CA ASP A 202 -11.61 5.53 -20.21
C ASP A 202 -12.81 5.23 -21.12
N THR A 203 -12.81 4.07 -21.78
CA THR A 203 -13.92 3.62 -22.63
C THR A 203 -15.20 3.41 -21.82
N TYR A 204 -15.12 2.70 -20.70
CA TYR A 204 -16.23 2.51 -19.77
C TYR A 204 -16.80 3.86 -19.31
N ARG A 205 -15.95 4.79 -18.86
CA ARG A 205 -16.39 6.11 -18.42
C ARG A 205 -17.14 6.88 -19.51
N ARG A 206 -16.61 6.87 -20.74
CA ARG A 206 -17.23 7.52 -21.89
C ARG A 206 -18.61 6.93 -22.20
N LEU A 207 -18.72 5.60 -22.24
CA LEU A 207 -19.98 4.91 -22.53
C LEU A 207 -21.06 5.16 -21.47
N PHE A 208 -20.67 5.22 -20.20
CA PHE A 208 -21.59 5.43 -19.08
C PHE A 208 -21.66 6.88 -18.59
N LYS A 209 -21.11 7.84 -19.36
CA LYS A 209 -21.07 9.28 -19.04
C LYS A 209 -20.59 9.58 -17.61
N LYS A 210 -19.59 8.84 -17.12
CA LYS A 210 -19.02 9.04 -15.78
C LYS A 210 -17.87 10.03 -15.82
N GLU A 211 -17.78 10.87 -14.79
CA GLU A 211 -16.69 11.83 -14.65
C GLU A 211 -15.31 11.16 -14.54
N LYS A 212 -14.33 11.81 -15.16
CA LYS A 212 -12.92 11.42 -15.06
C LYS A 212 -12.31 12.05 -13.81
N LEU A 213 -12.51 11.40 -12.66
CA LEU A 213 -11.90 11.79 -11.37
C LEU A 213 -10.38 11.55 -11.29
N GLY A 214 -9.75 11.12 -12.39
CA GLY A 214 -8.31 10.94 -12.52
C GLY A 214 -7.95 9.87 -13.56
N ASN A 215 -6.68 9.82 -13.95
CA ASN A 215 -6.17 8.76 -14.84
C ASN A 215 -6.15 7.40 -14.13
N PHE A 216 -6.24 6.32 -14.91
CA PHE A 216 -5.86 4.99 -14.42
C PHE A 216 -4.35 4.96 -14.23
#